data_AF-A0A1I0B7W3-F1
#
_entry.id   AF-A0A1I0B7W3-F1
#
_cell.length_a   1.000
_cell.length_b   1.000
_cell.length_c   1.000
_cell.angle_alpha   90.00
_cell.angle_beta   90.00
_cell.angle_gamma   90.00
#
_symmetry.space_group_name_H-M   'P 1'
#
loop_
_entity.id
_entity.type
_entity.pdbx_description
1 polymer ?
#
loop_
_entity_poly.entity_id
_entity_poly.type
_entity_poly.pdbx_seq_one_letter_code
_entity_poly.pdbx_strand_id
1 'polypeptide(L)'
;MNLIFCDESRPELLYSERAKKDATYFSLGGIWLPKEEKEKIKSKIKYLRNKHNIKNEFKWNSVSPSKIDFYFDLVDLFFKEDGLQFRALIVDSNKVDMEKYHKNDSELGFYKFYYQLLHHKIKNDNEYAIYLDQKKNKDPDRLNVLHDVLQNANPWSVIYRVQAIASHQSEFIQLADLFMGAINYKYNEINSSEAKLNLIYKIESYLGMSIGPTPSYTSKFNIFHIWNGGN
;
A
#
# COMPACT_ATOMS: atom_id res chain seq x y z
N MET A 1 14.35 -5.48 13.68
CA MET A 1 13.18 -4.57 13.56
C MET A 1 12.65 -4.60 12.14
N ASN A 2 11.33 -4.63 11.96
CA ASN A 2 10.66 -4.56 10.65
C ASN A 2 10.26 -3.12 10.32
N LEU A 3 10.45 -2.72 9.07
CA LEU A 3 10.03 -1.41 8.56
C LEU A 3 8.79 -1.61 7.70
N ILE A 4 7.83 -0.69 7.81
CA ILE A 4 6.60 -0.69 7.04
C ILE A 4 6.45 0.67 6.35
N PHE A 5 6.33 0.68 5.02
CA PHE A 5 6.14 1.88 4.22
C PHE A 5 4.79 1.82 3.53
N CYS A 6 3.91 2.75 3.88
CA CYS A 6 2.51 2.74 3.52
C CYS A 6 2.12 3.91 2.63
N ASP A 7 1.14 3.64 1.79
CA ASP A 7 0.51 4.62 0.91
C ASP A 7 -0.98 4.24 0.71
N GLU A 8 -1.72 5.10 0.02
CA GLU A 8 -3.13 4.93 -0.31
C GLU A 8 -3.41 5.28 -1.75
N SER A 9 -4.49 4.72 -2.28
CA SER A 9 -4.99 5.11 -3.58
C SER A 9 -6.50 5.28 -3.52
N ARG A 10 -6.96 6.45 -4.00
CA ARG A 10 -8.35 6.93 -4.02
C ARG A 10 -9.03 7.10 -2.64
N PRO A 11 -8.35 7.60 -1.59
CA PRO A 11 -8.98 7.82 -0.28
C PRO A 11 -10.19 8.77 -0.32
N GLU A 12 -10.28 9.61 -1.35
CA GLU A 12 -11.43 10.50 -1.59
C GLU A 12 -12.77 9.78 -1.74
N LEU A 13 -12.76 8.48 -2.06
CA LEU A 13 -13.99 7.68 -2.10
C LEU A 13 -14.69 7.57 -0.74
N LEU A 14 -14.00 7.88 0.37
CA LEU A 14 -14.60 7.92 1.70
C LEU A 14 -15.40 9.20 1.98
N TYR A 15 -15.24 10.27 1.19
CA TYR A 15 -15.85 11.58 1.48
C TYR A 15 -16.35 12.35 0.26
N SER A 16 -16.17 11.85 -0.96
CA SER A 16 -16.57 12.52 -2.19
C SER A 16 -17.52 11.67 -3.02
N GLU A 17 -18.81 12.04 -3.00
CA GLU A 17 -19.83 11.43 -3.87
C GLU A 17 -19.55 11.63 -5.36
N ARG A 18 -18.82 12.69 -5.72
CA ARG A 18 -18.35 12.87 -7.10
C ARG A 18 -17.34 11.79 -7.49
N ALA A 19 -16.40 11.46 -6.60
CA ALA A 19 -15.39 10.46 -6.88
C ALA A 19 -15.99 9.05 -7.05
N LYS A 20 -17.07 8.75 -6.32
CA LYS A 20 -17.82 7.49 -6.42
C LYS A 20 -18.51 7.26 -7.77
N LYS A 21 -18.62 8.31 -8.62
CA LYS A 21 -19.10 8.15 -10.00
C LYS A 21 -18.04 7.54 -10.93
N ASP A 22 -16.77 7.70 -10.58
CA ASP A 22 -15.63 7.32 -11.43
C ASP A 22 -14.92 6.05 -10.94
N ALA A 23 -15.14 5.62 -9.69
CA ALA A 23 -14.56 4.43 -9.10
C ALA A 23 -15.36 3.95 -7.87
N THR A 24 -15.23 2.67 -7.56
CA THR A 24 -15.91 2.03 -6.44
C THR A 24 -14.92 1.66 -5.33
N TYR A 25 -13.71 1.26 -5.71
CA TYR A 25 -12.72 0.71 -4.79
C TYR A 25 -11.60 1.71 -4.51
N PHE A 26 -11.31 1.89 -3.22
CA PHE A 26 -10.05 2.46 -2.76
C PHE A 26 -9.19 1.38 -2.13
N SER A 27 -7.90 1.64 -1.99
CA SER A 27 -7.01 0.74 -1.27
C SER A 27 -6.00 1.45 -0.42
N LEU A 28 -5.55 0.75 0.61
CA LEU A 28 -4.36 1.05 1.39
C LEU A 28 -3.35 -0.06 1.15
N GLY A 29 -2.07 0.27 1.15
CA GLY A 29 -1.03 -0.72 0.91
C GLY A 29 0.22 -0.41 1.69
N GLY A 30 1.07 -1.43 1.85
CA GLY A 30 2.38 -1.23 2.43
C GLY A 30 3.42 -2.25 2.01
N ILE A 31 4.68 -1.83 2.08
CA ILE A 31 5.86 -2.65 1.89
C ILE A 31 6.49 -2.93 3.26
N TRP A 32 6.65 -4.21 3.58
CA TRP A 32 7.35 -4.72 4.76
C TRP A 32 8.74 -5.18 4.35
N LEU A 33 9.73 -4.85 5.17
CA LEU A 33 11.08 -5.39 5.06
C LEU A 33 11.84 -5.35 6.39
N PRO A 34 12.80 -6.26 6.62
CA PRO A 34 13.76 -6.13 7.70
C PRO A 34 14.59 -4.85 7.56
N LYS A 35 14.85 -4.17 8.67
CA LYS A 35 15.68 -2.95 8.68
C LYS A 35 17.07 -3.19 8.08
N GLU A 36 17.60 -4.38 8.29
CA GLU A 36 18.94 -4.82 7.88
C GLU A 36 19.04 -4.94 6.35
N GLU A 37 17.94 -5.18 5.65
CA GLU A 37 17.90 -5.29 4.18
C GLU A 37 17.62 -3.95 3.47
N LYS A 38 17.19 -2.92 4.21
CA LYS A 38 16.76 -1.63 3.67
C LYS A 38 17.77 -1.02 2.69
N GLU A 39 19.02 -0.87 3.11
CA GLU A 39 20.04 -0.20 2.29
C GLU A 39 20.45 -1.03 1.07
N LYS A 40 20.47 -2.36 1.20
CA LYS A 40 20.70 -3.29 0.08
C LYS A 40 19.62 -3.12 -0.99
N ILE A 41 18.34 -3.18 -0.59
CA ILE A 41 17.21 -3.08 -1.52
C ILE A 41 17.14 -1.67 -2.13
N LYS A 42 17.33 -0.62 -1.32
CA LYS A 42 17.40 0.77 -1.79
C LYS A 42 18.48 0.94 -2.85
N SER A 43 19.65 0.34 -2.65
CA SER A 43 20.75 0.37 -3.63
C SER A 43 20.37 -0.33 -4.94
N LYS A 44 19.65 -1.46 -4.87
CA LYS A 44 19.12 -2.14 -6.07
C LYS A 44 18.11 -1.30 -6.83
N ILE A 45 17.16 -0.64 -6.14
CA ILE A 45 16.21 0.27 -6.78
C ILE A 45 16.95 1.45 -7.43
N LYS A 46 17.93 2.05 -6.74
CA LYS A 46 18.76 3.13 -7.28
C LYS A 46 19.52 2.69 -8.53
N TYR A 47 20.07 1.48 -8.54
CA TYR A 47 20.72 0.90 -9.72
C TYR A 47 19.74 0.80 -10.90
N LEU A 48 18.53 0.29 -10.68
CA LEU A 48 17.51 0.20 -11.73
C LEU A 48 17.12 1.57 -12.28
N ARG A 49 16.97 2.57 -11.39
CA ARG A 49 16.70 3.95 -11.81
C ARG A 49 17.80 4.49 -12.71
N ASN A 50 19.07 4.26 -12.36
CA ASN A 50 20.20 4.68 -13.18
C ASN A 50 20.25 3.94 -14.53
N LYS A 51 20.07 2.61 -14.51
CA LYS A 51 20.03 1.75 -15.71
C LYS A 51 19.01 2.25 -16.74
N HIS A 52 17.85 2.71 -16.26
CA HIS A 52 16.73 3.16 -17.10
C HIS A 52 16.59 4.69 -17.19
N ASN A 53 17.58 5.45 -16.71
CA ASN A 53 17.59 6.93 -16.71
C ASN A 53 16.34 7.58 -16.04
N ILE A 54 15.85 6.99 -14.96
CA ILE A 54 14.71 7.48 -14.16
C ILE A 54 15.20 8.46 -13.08
N LYS A 55 15.18 9.75 -13.42
CA LYS A 55 15.66 10.84 -12.53
C LYS A 55 14.65 11.26 -11.46
N ASN A 56 13.36 11.19 -11.78
CA ASN A 56 12.28 11.59 -10.87
C ASN A 56 11.79 10.41 -10.03
N GLU A 57 10.87 10.68 -9.10
CA GLU A 57 10.08 9.62 -8.46
C GLU A 57 9.41 8.73 -9.50
N PHE A 58 9.24 7.45 -9.17
CA PHE A 58 8.39 6.56 -9.93
C PHE A 58 7.05 6.41 -9.23
N LYS A 59 5.97 6.46 -10.01
CA LYS A 59 4.59 6.31 -9.55
C LYS A 59 3.78 5.52 -10.55
N TRP A 60 2.65 4.95 -10.15
CA TRP A 60 1.70 4.27 -11.02
C TRP A 60 1.26 5.16 -12.20
N ASN A 61 1.03 6.44 -11.95
CA ASN A 61 0.64 7.40 -12.98
C ASN A 61 1.76 7.71 -13.99
N SER A 62 3.01 7.36 -13.67
CA SER A 62 4.15 7.52 -14.57
C SER A 62 4.45 6.27 -15.41
N VAL A 63 3.67 5.20 -15.25
CA VAL A 63 3.77 3.99 -16.10
C VAL A 63 3.34 4.36 -17.52
N SER A 64 4.28 4.24 -18.45
CA SER A 64 4.13 4.55 -19.88
C SER A 64 4.91 3.56 -20.73
N PRO A 65 4.60 3.42 -22.04
CA PRO A 65 5.34 2.53 -22.94
C PRO A 65 6.85 2.81 -22.92
N SER A 66 7.26 4.08 -22.89
CA SER A 66 8.67 4.49 -22.86
C SER A 66 9.44 4.16 -21.58
N LYS A 67 8.75 3.76 -20.50
CA LYS A 67 9.36 3.48 -19.19
C LYS A 67 9.05 2.06 -18.71
N ILE A 68 8.37 1.24 -19.51
CA ILE A 68 7.80 -0.04 -19.05
C ILE A 68 8.88 -1.01 -18.53
N ASP A 69 10.04 -1.05 -19.18
CA ASP A 69 11.14 -1.94 -18.81
C ASP A 69 11.68 -1.66 -17.40
N PHE A 70 11.69 -0.40 -16.97
CA PHE A 70 12.03 -0.03 -15.60
C PHE A 70 11.02 -0.63 -14.60
N TYR A 71 9.73 -0.54 -14.91
CA TYR A 71 8.70 -1.07 -14.04
C TYR A 71 8.69 -2.61 -14.03
N PHE A 72 8.98 -3.26 -15.15
CA PHE A 72 9.20 -4.71 -15.20
C PHE A 72 10.38 -5.13 -14.31
N ASP A 73 11.50 -4.43 -14.41
CA ASP A 73 12.67 -4.69 -13.56
C ASP A 73 12.36 -4.45 -12.06
N LEU A 74 11.53 -3.46 -11.73
CA LEU A 74 11.06 -3.23 -10.35
C LEU A 74 10.19 -4.37 -9.83
N VAL A 75 9.24 -4.86 -10.65
CA VAL A 75 8.39 -6.00 -10.29
C VAL A 75 9.25 -7.25 -10.10
N ASP A 76 10.20 -7.49 -11.01
CA ASP A 76 11.18 -8.57 -10.90
C ASP A 76 11.99 -8.47 -9.61
N LEU A 77 12.54 -7.30 -9.30
CA LEU A 77 13.27 -7.07 -8.05
C LEU A 77 12.40 -7.40 -6.84
N PHE A 78 11.17 -6.88 -6.80
CA PHE A 78 10.26 -7.13 -5.68
C PHE A 78 10.04 -8.63 -5.48
N PHE A 79 9.68 -9.38 -6.54
CA PHE A 79 9.38 -10.80 -6.42
C PHE A 79 10.61 -11.66 -6.12
N LYS A 80 11.82 -11.23 -6.53
CA LYS A 80 13.09 -11.94 -6.31
C LYS A 80 13.74 -11.67 -4.93
N GLU A 81 13.44 -10.55 -4.27
CA GLU A 81 14.00 -10.28 -2.93
C GLU A 81 13.09 -10.82 -1.82
N ASP A 82 13.43 -11.95 -1.20
CA ASP A 82 12.62 -12.59 -0.14
C ASP A 82 12.27 -11.67 1.04
N GLY A 83 13.16 -10.72 1.37
CA GLY A 83 12.94 -9.73 2.43
C GLY A 83 11.83 -8.71 2.14
N LEU A 84 11.39 -8.56 0.89
CA LEU A 84 10.28 -7.68 0.53
C LEU A 84 8.94 -8.41 0.59
N GLN A 85 8.00 -7.83 1.32
CA GLN A 85 6.61 -8.27 1.34
C GLN A 85 5.69 -7.08 1.05
N PHE A 86 4.59 -7.33 0.37
CA PHE A 86 3.54 -6.36 0.12
C PHE A 86 2.23 -6.85 0.72
N ARG A 87 1.47 -5.93 1.31
CA ARG A 87 0.07 -6.16 1.66
C ARG A 87 -0.78 -5.00 1.17
N ALA A 88 -1.94 -5.32 0.61
CA ALA A 88 -3.00 -4.37 0.30
C ALA A 88 -4.29 -4.71 1.05
N LEU A 89 -4.98 -3.65 1.44
CA LEU A 89 -6.36 -3.65 1.90
C LEU A 89 -7.21 -2.97 0.82
N ILE A 90 -8.22 -3.67 0.31
CA ILE A 90 -9.14 -3.17 -0.71
C ILE A 90 -10.51 -2.99 -0.06
N VAL A 91 -11.14 -1.85 -0.31
CA VAL A 91 -12.41 -1.50 0.30
C VAL A 91 -13.37 -1.02 -0.78
N ASP A 92 -14.53 -1.65 -0.84
CA ASP A 92 -15.68 -1.19 -1.61
C ASP A 92 -16.34 -0.02 -0.87
N SER A 93 -16.18 1.19 -1.43
CA SER A 93 -16.65 2.43 -0.81
C SER A 93 -18.19 2.49 -0.66
N ASN A 94 -18.93 1.71 -1.46
CA ASN A 94 -20.40 1.64 -1.36
C ASN A 94 -20.87 0.78 -0.18
N LYS A 95 -19.97 -0.01 0.42
CA LYS A 95 -20.25 -0.88 1.57
C LYS A 95 -19.72 -0.32 2.89
N VAL A 96 -19.15 0.88 2.87
CA VAL A 96 -18.67 1.56 4.07
C VAL A 96 -19.83 2.29 4.73
N ASP A 97 -20.23 1.81 5.91
CA ASP A 97 -21.26 2.46 6.73
C ASP A 97 -20.59 3.48 7.67
N MET A 98 -20.52 4.73 7.18
CA MET A 98 -19.87 5.84 7.86
C MET A 98 -20.57 6.23 9.17
N GLU A 99 -21.88 6.12 9.22
CA GLU A 99 -22.67 6.47 10.41
C GLU A 99 -22.43 5.44 11.51
N LYS A 100 -22.61 4.16 11.18
CA LYS A 100 -22.55 3.06 12.14
C LYS A 100 -21.15 2.83 12.70
N TYR A 101 -20.12 2.84 11.86
CA TYR A 101 -18.77 2.43 12.27
C TYR A 101 -17.79 3.58 12.39
N HIS A 102 -18.05 4.74 11.78
CA HIS A 102 -17.07 5.81 11.63
C HIS A 102 -17.55 7.16 12.16
N LYS A 103 -18.69 7.23 12.86
CA LYS A 103 -19.23 8.48 13.43
C LYS A 103 -19.37 9.61 12.41
N ASN A 104 -19.60 9.28 11.14
CA ASN A 104 -19.58 10.20 10.01
C ASN A 104 -18.27 11.00 9.84
N ASP A 105 -17.16 10.48 10.38
CA ASP A 105 -15.82 11.04 10.27
C ASP A 105 -14.98 10.20 9.30
N SER A 106 -14.80 10.72 8.09
CA SER A 106 -14.02 10.06 7.03
C SER A 106 -12.54 9.90 7.36
N GLU A 107 -11.97 10.81 8.15
CA GLU A 107 -10.58 10.70 8.60
C GLU A 107 -10.46 9.57 9.64
N LEU A 108 -11.38 9.49 10.60
CA LEU A 108 -11.44 8.36 11.52
C LEU A 108 -11.61 7.03 10.79
N GLY A 109 -12.50 6.97 9.79
CA GLY A 109 -12.69 5.78 8.97
C GLY A 109 -11.42 5.35 8.23
N PHE A 110 -10.75 6.31 7.60
CA PHE A 110 -9.48 6.11 6.94
C PHE A 110 -8.40 5.50 7.87
N TYR A 111 -8.24 6.04 9.08
CA TYR A 111 -7.27 5.50 10.04
C TYR A 111 -7.67 4.14 10.64
N LYS A 112 -8.98 3.84 10.74
CA LYS A 112 -9.44 2.48 11.06
C LYS A 112 -9.07 1.47 9.97
N PHE A 113 -9.11 1.86 8.69
CA PHE A 113 -8.62 0.98 7.62
C PHE A 113 -7.09 0.80 7.68
N TYR A 114 -6.32 1.82 8.08
CA TYR A 114 -4.89 1.61 8.35
C TYR A 114 -4.64 0.61 9.48
N TYR A 115 -5.42 0.69 10.57
CA TYR A 115 -5.36 -0.30 11.63
C TYR A 115 -5.59 -1.72 11.07
N GLN A 116 -6.62 -1.90 10.22
CA GLN A 116 -6.94 -3.18 9.58
C GLN A 116 -5.81 -3.72 8.69
N LEU A 117 -5.16 -2.84 7.93
CA LEU A 117 -4.00 -3.17 7.09
C LEU A 117 -2.82 -3.67 7.93
N LEU A 118 -2.54 -2.99 9.05
CA LEU A 118 -1.31 -3.16 9.84
C LEU A 118 -1.43 -4.26 10.89
N HIS A 119 -2.48 -4.24 11.73
CA HIS A 119 -2.64 -5.14 12.88
C HIS A 119 -2.51 -6.61 12.49
N HIS A 120 -3.18 -7.02 11.41
CA HIS A 120 -3.19 -8.40 10.94
C HIS A 120 -1.86 -8.91 10.35
N LYS A 121 -0.82 -8.09 10.29
CA LYS A 121 0.54 -8.48 9.87
C LYS A 121 1.58 -8.22 10.96
N ILE A 122 1.19 -7.62 12.08
CA ILE A 122 2.03 -7.51 13.26
C ILE A 122 2.10 -8.88 13.93
N LYS A 123 3.31 -9.31 14.27
CA LYS A 123 3.60 -10.58 14.91
C LYS A 123 4.15 -10.30 16.31
N ASN A 124 3.88 -11.22 17.23
CA ASN A 124 4.48 -11.19 18.56
C ASN A 124 6.00 -11.23 18.48
N ASP A 125 6.66 -10.72 19.52
CA ASP A 125 8.11 -10.71 19.72
C ASP A 125 8.87 -10.03 18.58
N ASN A 126 8.24 -9.05 17.94
CA ASN A 126 8.82 -8.24 16.87
C ASN A 126 8.68 -6.75 17.16
N GLU A 127 9.54 -5.96 16.52
CA GLU A 127 9.51 -4.50 16.56
C GLU A 127 9.18 -3.94 15.18
N TYR A 128 8.40 -2.85 15.14
CA TYR A 128 7.91 -2.23 13.90
C TYR A 128 8.13 -0.72 13.90
N ALA A 129 8.67 -0.19 12.80
CA ALA A 129 8.66 1.24 12.51
C ALA A 129 7.81 1.50 11.26
N ILE A 130 6.76 2.29 11.42
CA ILE A 130 5.72 2.48 10.41
C ILE A 130 5.81 3.90 9.83
N TYR A 131 5.85 3.98 8.51
CA TYR A 131 6.00 5.20 7.74
C TYR A 131 4.82 5.33 6.77
N LEU A 132 4.02 6.36 6.92
CA LEU A 132 2.88 6.65 6.03
C LEU A 132 3.28 7.78 5.07
N ASP A 133 2.78 7.77 3.84
CA ASP A 133 2.92 8.94 2.95
C ASP A 133 2.25 10.15 3.59
N GLN A 134 2.92 11.30 3.47
CA GLN A 134 2.52 12.52 4.14
C GLN A 134 1.23 13.10 3.55
N LYS A 135 0.24 13.28 4.41
CA LYS A 135 -1.08 13.84 4.09
C LYS A 135 -1.36 15.02 5.01
N LYS A 136 -2.27 15.88 4.58
CA LYS A 136 -2.85 16.89 5.46
C LYS A 136 -3.99 16.25 6.26
N ASN A 137 -3.71 15.95 7.52
CA ASN A 137 -4.74 15.54 8.46
C ASN A 137 -5.50 16.76 8.98
N LYS A 138 -6.81 16.61 9.22
CA LYS A 138 -7.62 17.60 9.94
C LYS A 138 -7.27 17.57 11.42
N ASP A 139 -7.11 16.38 11.98
CA ASP A 139 -6.66 16.16 13.34
C ASP A 139 -5.15 15.81 13.35
N PRO A 140 -4.29 16.65 13.96
CA PRO A 140 -2.85 16.40 14.01
C PRO A 140 -2.49 15.16 14.84
N ASP A 141 -3.37 14.67 15.71
CA ASP A 141 -3.10 13.57 16.65
C ASP A 141 -3.37 12.17 16.06
N ARG A 142 -3.92 12.07 14.85
CA ARG A 142 -4.31 10.79 14.23
C ARG A 142 -3.20 9.75 14.17
N LEU A 143 -1.96 10.19 13.94
CA LEU A 143 -0.82 9.27 13.89
C LEU A 143 -0.47 8.72 15.27
N ASN A 144 -0.58 9.54 16.33
CA ASN A 144 -0.38 9.09 17.70
C ASN A 144 -1.50 8.15 18.12
N VAL A 145 -2.75 8.47 17.78
CA VAL A 145 -3.89 7.57 18.02
C VAL A 145 -3.70 6.23 17.31
N LEU A 146 -3.27 6.23 16.04
CA LEU A 146 -2.98 5.00 15.31
C LEU A 146 -1.85 4.21 15.99
N HIS A 147 -0.78 4.88 16.41
CA HIS A 147 0.30 4.27 17.17
C HIS A 147 -0.22 3.57 18.44
N ASP A 148 -0.98 4.29 19.27
CA ASP A 148 -1.45 3.80 20.56
C ASP A 148 -2.41 2.62 20.40
N VAL A 149 -3.34 2.71 19.44
CA VAL A 149 -4.28 1.62 19.14
C VAL A 149 -3.53 0.37 18.64
N LEU A 150 -2.52 0.54 17.78
CA LEU A 150 -1.69 -0.59 17.33
C LEU A 150 -0.87 -1.18 18.48
N GLN A 151 -0.23 -0.37 19.30
CA GLN A 151 0.56 -0.86 20.43
C GLN A 151 -0.32 -1.61 21.44
N ASN A 152 -1.50 -1.08 21.76
CA ASN A 152 -2.44 -1.70 22.69
C ASN A 152 -3.01 -3.02 22.15
N ALA A 153 -3.28 -3.12 20.85
CA ALA A 153 -3.78 -4.33 20.22
C ALA A 153 -2.73 -5.44 20.07
N ASN A 154 -1.43 -5.12 20.20
CA ASN A 154 -0.33 -6.05 19.99
C ASN A 154 0.66 -6.01 21.18
N PRO A 155 0.23 -6.43 22.40
CA PRO A 155 0.98 -6.23 23.65
C PRO A 155 2.33 -6.98 23.71
N TRP A 156 2.51 -8.01 22.88
CA TRP A 156 3.76 -8.76 22.78
C TRP A 156 4.68 -8.26 21.65
N SER A 157 4.35 -7.13 21.02
CA SER A 157 5.18 -6.49 20.00
C SER A 157 5.50 -5.06 20.39
N VAL A 158 6.50 -4.46 19.73
CA VAL A 158 6.86 -3.05 19.93
C VAL A 158 6.53 -2.28 18.66
N ILE A 159 5.58 -1.36 18.75
CA ILE A 159 5.38 -0.33 17.74
C ILE A 159 6.31 0.82 18.10
N TYR A 160 7.50 0.84 17.49
CA TYR A 160 8.53 1.81 17.84
C TYR A 160 8.17 3.24 17.42
N ARG A 161 7.43 3.37 16.31
CA ARG A 161 6.90 4.65 15.82
C ARG A 161 5.86 4.46 14.73
N VAL A 162 4.99 5.47 14.60
CA VAL A 162 4.18 5.74 13.42
C VAL A 162 4.45 7.19 13.02
N GLN A 163 4.95 7.42 11.80
CA GLN A 163 5.26 8.78 11.33
C GLN A 163 4.88 8.98 9.86
N ALA A 164 4.55 10.21 9.50
CA ALA A 164 4.43 10.62 8.11
C ALA A 164 5.81 10.97 7.53
N ILE A 165 6.08 10.56 6.29
CA ILE A 165 7.24 10.99 5.51
C ILE A 165 6.80 11.35 4.09
N ALA A 166 7.48 12.26 3.44
CA ALA A 166 7.15 12.61 2.07
C ALA A 166 7.55 11.48 1.11
N SER A 167 6.68 11.10 0.17
CA SER A 167 6.91 10.04 -0.82
C SER A 167 8.26 10.13 -1.57
N HIS A 168 8.77 11.34 -1.83
CA HIS A 168 10.07 11.52 -2.51
C HIS A 168 11.26 11.07 -1.69
N GLN A 169 11.06 10.89 -0.38
CA GLN A 169 12.07 10.46 0.56
C GLN A 169 12.13 8.93 0.69
N SER A 170 11.20 8.18 0.09
CA SER A 170 11.14 6.72 0.20
C SER A 170 10.75 6.01 -1.09
N GLU A 171 11.70 5.26 -1.64
CA GLU A 171 11.46 4.34 -2.76
C GLU A 171 10.47 3.22 -2.41
N PHE A 172 10.29 2.91 -1.13
CA PHE A 172 9.36 1.89 -0.67
C PHE A 172 7.91 2.38 -0.64
N ILE A 173 7.68 3.67 -0.38
CA ILE A 173 6.35 4.30 -0.56
C ILE A 173 5.99 4.32 -2.04
N GLN A 174 6.94 4.71 -2.90
CA GLN A 174 6.77 4.67 -4.36
C GLN A 174 6.50 3.25 -4.89
N LEU A 175 7.09 2.22 -4.27
CA LEU A 175 6.81 0.83 -4.59
C LEU A 175 5.41 0.39 -4.13
N ALA A 176 4.94 0.89 -2.97
CA ALA A 176 3.57 0.68 -2.51
C ALA A 176 2.55 1.34 -3.48
N ASP A 177 2.78 2.60 -3.89
CA ASP A 177 1.98 3.31 -4.91
C ASP A 177 1.84 2.48 -6.19
N LEU A 178 2.95 1.92 -6.68
CA LEU A 178 2.95 1.13 -7.91
C LEU A 178 1.99 -0.08 -7.81
N PHE A 179 2.09 -0.87 -6.75
CA PHE A 179 1.28 -2.08 -6.58
C PHE A 179 -0.17 -1.78 -6.26
N MET A 180 -0.45 -0.77 -5.43
CA MET A 180 -1.81 -0.31 -5.20
C MET A 180 -2.45 0.25 -6.47
N GLY A 181 -1.68 0.93 -7.30
CA GLY A 181 -2.12 1.43 -8.60
C GLY A 181 -2.55 0.29 -9.52
N ALA A 182 -1.72 -0.76 -9.62
CA ALA A 182 -2.05 -1.96 -10.40
C ALA A 182 -3.32 -2.64 -9.89
N ILE A 183 -3.46 -2.78 -8.56
CA ILE A 183 -4.65 -3.35 -7.92
C ILE A 183 -5.89 -2.52 -8.22
N ASN A 184 -5.88 -1.21 -7.97
CA ASN A 184 -7.05 -0.36 -8.22
C ASN A 184 -7.43 -0.29 -9.69
N TYR A 185 -6.44 -0.33 -10.58
CA TYR A 185 -6.69 -0.34 -12.02
C TYR A 185 -7.45 -1.61 -12.43
N LYS A 186 -7.07 -2.77 -11.85
CA LYS A 186 -7.79 -4.03 -12.05
C LYS A 186 -9.18 -4.02 -11.41
N TYR A 187 -9.28 -3.63 -10.13
CA TYR A 187 -10.54 -3.67 -9.36
C TYR A 187 -11.60 -2.68 -9.86
N ASN A 188 -11.18 -1.55 -10.40
CA ASN A 188 -12.08 -0.57 -11.03
C ASN A 188 -12.21 -0.79 -12.54
N GLU A 189 -11.82 -1.96 -13.05
CA GLU A 189 -12.01 -2.39 -14.45
C GLU A 189 -11.48 -1.41 -15.50
N ILE A 190 -10.40 -0.69 -15.17
CA ILE A 190 -9.79 0.30 -16.07
C ILE A 190 -8.95 -0.45 -17.11
N ASN A 191 -9.05 -0.05 -18.38
CA ASN A 191 -8.37 -0.73 -19.49
C ASN A 191 -7.81 0.22 -20.57
N SER A 192 -7.63 1.50 -20.24
CA SER A 192 -7.25 2.57 -21.17
C SER A 192 -5.76 2.65 -21.53
N SER A 193 -4.88 1.89 -20.88
CA SER A 193 -3.43 1.93 -21.07
C SER A 193 -2.83 0.54 -21.19
N GLU A 194 -2.29 0.24 -22.38
CA GLU A 194 -1.62 -1.03 -22.67
C GLU A 194 -0.39 -1.27 -21.78
N ALA A 195 0.42 -0.24 -21.53
CA ALA A 195 1.59 -0.36 -20.64
C ALA A 195 1.20 -0.77 -19.21
N LYS A 196 0.10 -0.22 -18.68
CA LYS A 196 -0.42 -0.57 -17.36
C LYS A 196 -0.97 -2.00 -17.33
N LEU A 197 -1.68 -2.41 -18.39
CA LEU A 197 -2.16 -3.79 -18.54
C LEU A 197 -1.00 -4.79 -18.59
N ASN A 198 0.06 -4.48 -19.36
CA ASN A 198 1.25 -5.33 -19.44
C ASN A 198 1.97 -5.46 -18.08
N LEU A 199 2.02 -4.37 -17.29
CA LEU A 199 2.57 -4.43 -15.94
C LEU A 199 1.72 -5.28 -15.00
N ILE A 200 0.38 -5.22 -15.11
CA ILE A 200 -0.53 -6.09 -14.38
C ILE A 200 -0.29 -7.56 -14.76
N TYR A 201 -0.20 -7.88 -16.06
CA TYR A 201 0.09 -9.25 -16.50
C TYR A 201 1.43 -9.76 -15.98
N LYS A 202 2.45 -8.89 -15.92
CA LYS A 202 3.74 -9.22 -15.32
C LYS A 202 3.60 -9.58 -13.83
N ILE A 203 2.83 -8.82 -13.06
CA ILE A 203 2.54 -9.13 -11.66
C ILE A 203 1.78 -10.46 -11.54
N GLU A 204 0.70 -10.64 -12.31
CA GLU A 204 -0.12 -11.85 -12.33
C GLU A 204 0.70 -13.09 -12.70
N SER A 205 1.71 -12.96 -13.56
CA SER A 205 2.62 -14.05 -13.91
C SER A 205 3.44 -14.57 -12.72
N TYR A 206 3.82 -13.69 -11.79
CA TYR A 206 4.48 -14.08 -10.54
C TYR A 206 3.50 -14.65 -9.51
N LEU A 207 2.25 -14.18 -9.51
CA LEU A 207 1.19 -14.69 -8.63
C LEU A 207 0.66 -16.05 -9.09
N GLY A 208 0.79 -16.38 -10.37
CA GLY A 208 0.17 -17.57 -10.99
C GLY A 208 -1.36 -17.45 -11.12
N MET A 209 -1.92 -16.26 -10.90
CA MET A 209 -3.35 -16.00 -10.91
C MET A 209 -3.63 -14.51 -11.20
N SER A 210 -4.87 -14.20 -11.57
CA SER A 210 -5.34 -12.82 -11.68
C SER A 210 -5.22 -12.09 -10.32
N ILE A 211 -4.92 -10.80 -10.35
CA ILE A 211 -4.95 -9.95 -9.15
C ILE A 211 -6.35 -10.03 -8.54
N GLY A 212 -6.40 -10.37 -7.26
CA GLY A 212 -7.62 -10.59 -6.49
C GLY A 212 -7.29 -10.95 -5.04
N PRO A 213 -8.31 -11.24 -4.20
CA PRO A 213 -8.08 -11.58 -2.79
C PRO A 213 -7.19 -12.82 -2.66
N THR A 214 -6.24 -12.78 -1.74
CA THR A 214 -5.34 -13.89 -1.45
C THR A 214 -5.60 -14.48 -0.06
N PRO A 215 -5.25 -15.75 0.20
CA PRO A 215 -5.30 -16.30 1.55
C PRO A 215 -4.50 -15.48 2.57
N SER A 216 -4.93 -15.51 3.83
CA SER A 216 -4.31 -14.75 4.93
C SER A 216 -2.86 -15.13 5.21
N TYR A 217 -2.45 -16.36 4.89
CA TYR A 217 -1.08 -16.85 5.06
C TYR A 217 -0.12 -16.41 3.94
N THR A 218 -0.60 -15.76 2.87
CA THR A 218 0.26 -15.28 1.78
C THR A 218 1.23 -14.22 2.31
N SER A 219 2.53 -14.53 2.25
CA SER A 219 3.58 -13.64 2.77
C SER A 219 3.97 -12.56 1.77
N LYS A 220 4.22 -12.95 0.51
CA LYS A 220 4.88 -12.13 -0.52
C LYS A 220 4.02 -10.98 -1.02
N PHE A 221 2.83 -11.28 -1.52
CA PHE A 221 1.91 -10.31 -2.09
C PHE A 221 0.50 -10.60 -1.60
N ASN A 222 0.14 -10.03 -0.46
CA ASN A 222 -1.12 -10.30 0.23
C ASN A 222 -2.17 -9.25 -0.15
N ILE A 223 -3.33 -9.68 -0.64
CA ILE A 223 -4.46 -8.82 -0.92
C ILE A 223 -5.62 -9.25 -0.02
N PHE A 224 -6.08 -8.34 0.83
CA PHE A 224 -7.28 -8.52 1.63
C PHE A 224 -8.40 -7.59 1.14
N HIS A 225 -9.55 -8.16 0.79
CA HIS A 225 -10.72 -7.42 0.36
C HIS A 225 -11.72 -7.37 1.52
N ILE A 226 -12.08 -6.17 1.99
CA ILE A 226 -13.11 -5.99 3.01
C ILE A 226 -14.49 -6.13 2.34
N TRP A 227 -15.22 -7.18 2.72
CA TRP A 227 -16.55 -7.47 2.18
C TRP A 227 -17.68 -6.72 2.92
N ASN A 228 -17.48 -6.36 4.20
CA ASN A 228 -18.42 -5.61 5.03
C ASN A 228 -17.66 -4.47 5.76
N GLY A 229 -18.03 -3.20 5.51
CA GLY A 229 -17.25 -2.03 5.93
C GLY A 229 -17.28 -1.69 7.43
N GLY A 230 -16.96 -2.65 8.31
CA GLY A 230 -17.02 -2.41 9.76
C GLY A 230 -16.09 -3.22 10.67
N ASN A 231 -15.60 -4.41 10.30
CA ASN A 231 -14.77 -5.26 11.18
C ASN A 231 -13.62 -5.94 10.46
#